data_AF-A0A6A0AJV4-F1
#
_entry.id   AF-A0A6A0AJV4-F1
#
_cell.length_a   1.000
_cell.length_b   1.000
_cell.length_c   1.000
_cell.angle_alpha   90.00
_cell.angle_beta   90.00
_cell.angle_gamma   90.00
#
_symmetry.space_group_name_H-M   'P 1'
#
loop_
_entity.id
_entity.type
_entity.pdbx_description
1 polymer ?
#
loop_
_entity_poly.entity_id
_entity_poly.type
_entity_poly.pdbx_seq_one_letter_code
_entity_poly.pdbx_strand_id
1 'polypeptide(L)'
;MSPGLAGVLNLGDTIDGRESLAESLQDLEEMTAVFDALGPQLPILHVIGNHDLRVPRQECLARLRLPAPYYRHPLGPGWRLLVLDTTQLTSGSGWEQ
;
A
#
# COMPACT_ATOMS: atom_id res chain seq x y z
N MET A 1 -2.60 -27.15 15.86
CA MET A 1 -2.90 -26.33 14.66
C MET A 1 -1.70 -25.46 14.41
N SER A 2 -1.08 -25.56 13.24
CA SER A 2 -0.05 -24.60 12.83
C SER A 2 -0.71 -23.22 12.72
N PRO A 3 -0.09 -22.12 13.19
CA PRO A 3 -0.66 -20.81 13.00
C PRO A 3 -0.77 -20.53 11.50
N GLY A 4 -2.00 -20.39 11.00
CA GLY A 4 -2.26 -19.92 9.65
C GLY A 4 -1.91 -18.43 9.53
N LEU A 5 -1.59 -17.98 8.32
CA LEU A 5 -1.34 -16.58 8.04
C LEU A 5 -2.63 -15.78 8.28
N ALA A 6 -2.60 -14.79 9.17
CA ALA A 6 -3.77 -14.01 9.56
C ALA A 6 -3.98 -12.73 8.72
N GLY A 7 -2.94 -12.28 8.02
CA GLY A 7 -2.96 -11.09 7.17
C GLY A 7 -1.56 -10.70 6.71
N VAL A 8 -1.50 -9.74 5.80
CA VAL A 8 -0.26 -9.11 5.31
C VAL A 8 -0.27 -7.63 5.66
N LEU A 9 0.85 -7.14 6.17
CA LEU A 9 1.13 -5.72 6.31
C LEU A 9 2.22 -5.35 5.31
N ASN A 10 1.87 -4.58 4.29
CA ASN A 10 2.80 -3.97 3.35
C ASN A 10 3.18 -2.57 3.88
N LEU A 11 4.47 -2.31 4.05
CA LEU A 11 5.00 -1.09 4.67
C LEU A 11 5.25 0.07 3.69
N GLY A 12 4.75 -0.04 2.47
CA GLY A 12 4.87 0.98 1.43
C GLY A 12 6.05 0.75 0.50
N ASP A 13 6.22 1.66 -0.44
CA ASP A 13 7.14 1.53 -1.58
C ASP A 13 6.89 0.20 -2.31
N THR A 14 5.61 0.02 -2.65
CA THR A 14 5.12 -1.15 -3.38
C THR A 14 5.70 -1.21 -4.78
N ILE A 15 5.94 -0.05 -5.38
CA ILE A 15 6.57 0.08 -6.70
C ILE A 15 7.94 0.74 -6.58
N ASP A 16 8.80 0.50 -7.58
CA ASP A 16 10.12 1.14 -7.65
C ASP A 16 10.02 2.64 -7.92
N GLY A 17 8.88 3.11 -8.42
CA GLY A 17 8.66 4.52 -8.70
C GLY A 17 9.50 5.01 -9.88
N ARG A 18 9.40 4.29 -11.00
CA ARG A 18 10.12 4.54 -12.26
C ARG A 18 9.83 5.94 -12.82
N GLU A 19 10.73 6.43 -13.67
CA GLU A 19 10.62 7.77 -14.26
C GLU A 19 9.37 7.92 -15.14
N SER A 20 9.00 6.88 -15.87
CA SER A 20 7.77 6.86 -16.67
C SER A 20 6.57 6.52 -15.81
N LEU A 21 5.51 7.33 -15.93
CA LEU A 21 4.21 7.04 -15.32
C LEU A 21 3.66 5.68 -15.81
N ALA A 22 3.81 5.37 -17.10
CA ALA A 22 3.31 4.11 -17.65
C ALA A 22 3.99 2.89 -17.02
N GLU A 23 5.30 2.96 -16.80
CA GLU A 23 6.04 1.87 -16.17
C GLU A 23 5.71 1.76 -14.67
N SER A 24 5.54 2.90 -13.97
CA SER A 24 5.10 2.90 -12.57
C SER A 24 3.68 2.32 -12.40
N LEU A 25 2.78 2.58 -13.35
CA LEU A 25 1.44 1.98 -13.39
C LEU A 25 1.52 0.46 -13.64
N GLN A 26 2.44 0.03 -14.49
CA GLN A 26 2.68 -1.39 -14.74
C GLN A 26 3.22 -2.10 -13.49
N ASP A 27 4.21 -1.52 -12.80
CA ASP A 27 4.73 -2.06 -11.53
C ASP A 27 3.57 -2.20 -10.51
N LEU A 28 2.70 -1.20 -10.43
CA LEU A 28 1.56 -1.22 -9.51
C LEU A 28 0.56 -2.33 -9.87
N GLU A 29 0.28 -2.53 -11.16
CA GLU A 29 -0.56 -3.61 -11.64
C GLU A 29 0.02 -4.99 -11.30
N GLU A 30 1.31 -5.20 -11.59
CA GLU A 30 2.01 -6.46 -11.29
C GLU A 30 1.99 -6.76 -9.79
N MET A 31 2.24 -5.77 -8.94
CA MET A 31 2.21 -5.94 -7.49
C MET A 31 0.80 -6.19 -6.94
N THR A 32 -0.22 -5.52 -7.49
CA THR A 32 -1.61 -5.83 -7.11
C THR A 32 -2.02 -7.25 -7.48
N ALA A 33 -1.52 -7.80 -8.59
CA ALA A 33 -1.77 -9.19 -8.95
C ALA A 33 -1.11 -10.17 -7.97
N VAL A 34 0.09 -9.86 -7.47
CA VAL A 34 0.75 -10.65 -6.41
C VAL A 34 -0.10 -10.68 -5.14
N PHE A 35 -0.63 -9.53 -4.73
CA PHE A 35 -1.52 -9.42 -3.57
C PHE A 35 -2.84 -10.19 -3.79
N ASP A 36 -3.44 -10.11 -4.97
CA ASP A 36 -4.66 -10.85 -5.30
C ASP A 36 -4.47 -12.37 -5.31
N ALA A 37 -3.28 -12.84 -5.68
CA ALA A 37 -2.95 -14.27 -5.65
C ALA A 37 -2.93 -14.86 -4.24
N LEU A 38 -2.82 -14.04 -3.18
CA LEU A 38 -2.93 -14.48 -1.78
C LEU A 38 -4.37 -14.87 -1.39
N GLY A 39 -5.35 -14.49 -2.21
CA GLY A 39 -6.75 -14.85 -2.06
C GLY A 39 -7.56 -13.83 -1.26
N PRO A 40 -8.87 -13.73 -1.53
CA PRO A 40 -9.71 -12.63 -1.03
C PRO A 40 -10.01 -12.69 0.47
N GLN A 41 -9.71 -13.81 1.14
CA GLN A 41 -9.94 -13.98 2.58
C GLN A 41 -8.78 -13.46 3.43
N LEU A 42 -7.62 -13.21 2.83
CA LEU A 42 -6.46 -12.72 3.55
C LEU A 42 -6.43 -11.18 3.49
N PRO A 43 -6.58 -10.47 4.61
CA PRO A 43 -6.51 -9.02 4.59
C PRO A 43 -5.09 -8.56 4.27
N ILE A 44 -4.99 -7.60 3.35
CA ILE A 44 -3.74 -6.94 2.98
C ILE A 44 -3.88 -5.47 3.36
N LEU A 45 -3.03 -5.03 4.27
CA LEU A 45 -3.05 -3.71 4.87
C LEU A 45 -1.83 -2.96 4.33
N HIS A 46 -2.04 -1.82 3.69
CA HIS A 46 -0.99 -1.09 3.00
C HIS A 46 -0.70 0.24 3.68
N VAL A 47 0.58 0.53 3.88
CA VAL A 47 1.10 1.88 4.07
C VAL A 47 1.47 2.43 2.70
N ILE A 48 1.28 3.73 2.46
CA ILE A 48 1.76 4.39 1.24
C ILE A 48 3.18 4.88 1.49
N GLY A 49 4.11 4.44 0.64
CA GLY A 49 5.48 4.94 0.59
C GLY A 49 5.65 6.10 -0.39
N ASN A 50 6.83 6.73 -0.40
CA ASN A 50 7.08 7.85 -1.31
C ASN A 50 7.29 7.41 -2.76
N HIS A 51 7.75 6.18 -3.02
CA HIS A 51 7.87 5.66 -4.39
C HIS A 51 6.50 5.39 -5.00
N ASP A 52 5.53 5.01 -4.18
CA ASP A 52 4.13 4.81 -4.60
C ASP A 52 3.50 6.09 -5.16
N LEU A 53 4.02 7.26 -4.80
CA LEU A 53 3.52 8.57 -5.24
C LEU A 53 4.04 9.02 -6.62
N ARG A 54 4.78 8.14 -7.31
CA ARG A 54 5.10 8.28 -8.73
C ARG A 54 3.91 8.06 -9.63
N VAL A 55 2.90 7.33 -9.14
CA VAL A 55 1.56 7.36 -9.69
C VAL A 55 0.71 8.38 -8.93
N PRO A 56 -0.36 8.95 -9.54
CA PRO A 56 -1.29 9.80 -8.81
C PRO A 56 -1.82 9.09 -7.58
N ARG A 57 -1.83 9.77 -6.42
CA ARG A 57 -2.27 9.17 -5.15
C ARG A 57 -3.62 8.48 -5.23
N GLN A 58 -4.58 9.06 -5.95
CA GLN A 58 -5.91 8.47 -6.13
C GLN A 58 -5.86 7.12 -6.86
N GLU A 59 -4.96 6.98 -7.84
CA GLU A 59 -4.74 5.70 -8.53
C GLU A 59 -4.12 4.67 -7.59
N CYS A 60 -3.11 5.08 -6.80
CA CYS A 60 -2.51 4.22 -5.78
C CYS A 60 -3.56 3.72 -4.77
N LEU A 61 -4.38 4.62 -4.23
CA LEU A 61 -5.46 4.27 -3.29
C LEU A 61 -6.47 3.30 -3.91
N ALA A 62 -6.90 3.57 -5.15
CA ALA A 62 -7.86 2.73 -5.85
C ALA A 62 -7.31 1.32 -6.11
N ARG A 63 -6.08 1.22 -6.63
CA ARG A 63 -5.42 -0.05 -6.96
C ARG A 63 -5.12 -0.89 -5.71
N LEU A 64 -4.67 -0.26 -4.63
CA LEU A 64 -4.42 -0.91 -3.33
C LEU A 64 -5.69 -1.08 -2.48
N ARG A 65 -6.87 -0.70 -3.00
CA ARG A 65 -8.17 -0.81 -2.31
C ARG A 65 -8.18 -0.14 -0.93
N LEU A 66 -7.46 0.98 -0.81
CA LEU A 66 -7.35 1.74 0.42
C LEU A 66 -8.51 2.73 0.57
N PRO A 67 -9.17 2.79 1.73
CA PRO A 67 -10.28 3.71 1.95
C PRO A 67 -9.81 5.17 2.11
N ALA A 68 -8.55 5.36 2.52
CA ALA A 68 -7.91 6.63 2.80
C ALA A 68 -6.39 6.43 2.89
N PRO A 69 -5.57 7.49 2.73
CA PRO A 69 -4.11 7.39 2.86
C PRO A 69 -3.64 7.08 4.29
N TYR A 70 -4.49 7.33 5.28
CA TYR A 70 -4.31 6.91 6.67
C TYR A 70 -5.61 6.28 7.15
N TYR A 71 -5.53 5.23 7.96
CA TYR A 71 -6.72 4.52 8.45
C TYR A 71 -6.41 3.70 9.70
N ARG A 72 -7.45 3.08 10.26
CA ARG A 72 -7.32 2.15 11.38
C ARG A 72 -7.89 0.79 11.01
N HIS A 73 -7.28 -0.28 11.52
CA HIS A 73 -7.77 -1.65 11.33
C HIS A 73 -7.70 -2.46 12.63
N PRO A 74 -8.76 -3.21 13.01
CA PRO A 74 -8.68 -4.12 14.16
C PRO A 74 -7.82 -5.34 13.82
N LEU A 75 -6.87 -5.72 14.68
CA LEU A 75 -6.05 -6.94 14.49
C LEU A 75 -6.51 -8.12 15.35
N GLY A 76 -7.45 -7.88 16.27
CA GLY A 76 -7.95 -8.85 17.24
C GLY A 76 -8.25 -8.19 18.59
N PRO A 77 -8.69 -8.97 19.59
CA PRO A 77 -9.02 -8.45 20.91
C PRO A 77 -7.86 -7.67 21.53
N GLY A 78 -8.08 -6.39 21.85
CA GLY A 78 -7.08 -5.50 22.45
C GLY A 78 -6.06 -4.89 21.48
N TRP A 79 -6.09 -5.26 20.19
CA TRP A 79 -5.11 -4.79 19.20
C TRP A 79 -5.76 -4.01 18.06
N ARG A 80 -5.14 -2.87 17.75
CA ARG A 80 -5.52 -2.00 16.63
C ARG A 80 -4.27 -1.55 15.89
N LEU A 81 -4.30 -1.68 14.58
CA LEU A 81 -3.34 -1.04 13.68
C LEU A 81 -3.80 0.39 13.38
N LEU A 82 -2.86 1.33 13.44
CA LEU A 82 -3.01 2.67 12.89
C LEU A 82 -2.02 2.79 11.74
N VAL A 83 -2.52 2.99 10.54
CA VAL A 83 -1.72 3.32 9.36
C VAL A 83 -1.70 4.82 9.22
N LEU A 84 -0.50 5.41 9.17
CA LEU A 84 -0.27 6.84 9.06
C LEU A 84 0.35 7.14 7.71
N ASP A 85 -0.09 8.23 7.10
CA ASP A 85 0.54 8.78 5.92
C ASP A 85 1.63 9.76 6.34
N THR A 86 2.89 9.45 6.02
CA THR A 86 4.05 10.29 6.33
C THR A 86 4.66 10.92 5.09
N THR A 87 4.09 10.68 3.91
CA THR A 87 4.66 11.11 2.62
C THR A 87 4.72 12.62 2.44
N GLN A 88 3.92 13.38 3.20
CA GLN A 88 3.98 14.85 3.24
C GLN A 88 5.09 15.40 4.14
N LEU A 89 5.71 14.57 4.99
CA LEU A 89 6.73 14.97 5.95
C LEU A 89 8.15 14.69 5.45
N THR A 90 8.31 13.94 4.36
CA THR A 90 9.62 13.56 3.83
C THR A 90 10.12 14.59 2.81
N SER A 91 11.27 15.21 3.09
CA SER A 91 11.93 16.18 2.19
C SER A 91 12.47 15.57 0.89
N GLY A 92 12.49 14.23 0.80
CA GLY A 92 12.83 13.47 -0.40
C GLY A 92 11.61 13.03 -1.22
N SER A 93 10.40 13.50 -0.87
CA SER A 93 9.19 13.12 -1.59
C SER A 93 9.19 13.60 -3.03
N GLY A 94 9.98 14.63 -3.41
CA GLY A 94 10.41 15.00 -4.79
C GLY A 94 9.34 15.20 -5.87
N TRP A 95 8.12 14.77 -5.60
CA TRP A 95 6.97 14.68 -6.45
C TRP A 95 5.98 15.62 -5.79
N GLU A 96 6.10 16.89 -6.13
CA GLU A 96 5.04 17.86 -5.84
C GLU A 96 3.74 17.28 -6.43
N GLN A 97 2.80 16.94 -5.55
CA GLN A 97 1.41 16.62 -5.91
C GLN A 97 0.52 17.80 -5.57
#